data_AF-A0A924NRP2-F1
#
_entry.id   AF-A0A924NRP2-F1
#
_cell.length_a   1.000
_cell.length_b   1.000
_cell.length_c   1.000
_cell.angle_alpha   90.00
_cell.angle_beta   90.00
_cell.angle_gamma   90.00
#
_symmetry.space_group_name_H-M   'P 1'
#
loop_
_entity.id
_entity.type
_entity.pdbx_description
1 polymer ?
#
loop_
_entity_poly.entity_id
_entity_poly.type
_entity_poly.pdbx_seq_one_letter_code
_entity_poly.pdbx_strand_id
1 'polypeptide(L)'
;LVWESQALLRASFLAGDRGVGEQFLADIGPVRYPPGGLTAEQVTEIRRTKARVENERLPRGADPGLELKLGRGGLADVEWTVQLLQLQHAHEVPGLRTPRTLPALQAAVAADLLDQDGAIELEAAWRLASRVRNALVLVRGRPATALPASGRELAGVSRLLGYPAGAQGDFLDDYRRTTRRARTVVERVFYA
;
A
#
# COMPACT_ATOMS: atom_id res chain seq x y z
N LEU A 1 -13.02 7.88 14.47
CA LEU A 1 -13.76 6.87 13.67
C LEU A 1 -13.14 6.61 12.29
N VAL A 2 -12.78 7.63 11.51
CA VAL A 2 -12.25 7.42 10.15
C VAL A 2 -10.96 6.59 10.12
N TRP A 3 -9.97 6.91 10.95
CA TRP A 3 -8.72 6.14 11.04
C TRP A 3 -8.93 4.71 11.58
N GLU A 4 -9.91 4.52 12.47
CA GLU A 4 -10.30 3.20 13.00
C GLU A 4 -10.90 2.34 11.88
N SER A 5 -11.72 2.94 11.02
CA SER A 5 -12.33 2.26 9.87
C SER A 5 -11.25 1.77 8.89
N GLN A 6 -10.24 2.60 8.61
CA GLN A 6 -9.07 2.19 7.81
C GLN A 6 -8.27 1.06 8.48
N ALA A 7 -8.05 1.11 9.79
CA ALA A 7 -7.32 0.05 10.49
C ALA A 7 -8.10 -1.28 10.47
N LEU A 8 -9.41 -1.23 10.70
CA LEU A 8 -10.31 -2.39 10.73
C LEU A 8 -10.48 -3.05 9.35
N LEU A 9 -10.21 -2.34 8.25
CA LEU A 9 -10.14 -2.94 6.92
C LEU A 9 -9.05 -4.02 6.79
N ARG A 10 -8.06 -4.08 7.69
CA ARG A 10 -7.04 -5.14 7.70
C ARG A 10 -7.34 -6.26 8.69
N ALA A 11 -8.41 -6.15 9.48
CA ALA A 11 -8.79 -7.17 10.45
C ALA A 11 -9.16 -8.50 9.78
N SER A 12 -8.58 -9.59 10.28
CA SER A 12 -8.84 -10.97 9.87
C SER A 12 -8.74 -11.89 11.08
N PHE A 13 -9.55 -12.94 11.10
CA PHE A 13 -9.35 -14.04 12.04
C PHE A 13 -8.03 -14.76 11.69
N LEU A 14 -7.23 -15.07 12.71
CA LEU A 14 -5.95 -15.78 12.56
C LEU A 14 -5.89 -17.04 13.43
N ALA A 15 -6.24 -16.92 14.71
CA ALA A 15 -6.22 -18.02 15.67
C ALA A 15 -7.23 -17.76 16.81
N GLY A 16 -7.62 -18.81 17.53
CA GLY A 16 -8.58 -18.76 18.64
C GLY A 16 -9.88 -19.50 18.31
N ASP A 17 -10.94 -19.22 19.07
CA ASP A 17 -12.27 -19.74 18.78
C ASP A 17 -12.83 -19.10 17.49
N ARG A 18 -13.25 -19.96 16.56
CA ARG A 18 -13.73 -19.53 15.25
C ARG A 18 -15.04 -18.73 15.36
N GLY A 19 -15.96 -19.14 16.22
CA GLY A 19 -17.25 -18.47 16.40
C GLY A 19 -17.09 -17.05 16.93
N VAL A 20 -16.20 -16.87 17.93
CA VAL A 20 -15.84 -15.54 18.44
C VAL A 20 -15.21 -14.68 17.35
N GLY A 21 -14.29 -15.24 16.57
CA GLY A 21 -13.63 -14.53 15.47
C GLY A 21 -14.60 -14.08 14.38
N GLU A 22 -15.51 -14.95 13.96
CA GLU A 22 -16.54 -14.65 12.97
C GLU A 22 -17.54 -13.61 13.49
N GLN A 23 -17.96 -13.72 14.75
CA GLN A 23 -18.83 -12.73 15.39
C GLN A 23 -18.16 -11.35 15.44
N PHE A 24 -16.90 -11.27 15.87
CA PHE A 24 -16.17 -10.00 15.89
C PHE A 24 -16.06 -9.37 14.50
N LEU A 25 -15.76 -10.17 13.47
CA LEU A 25 -15.68 -9.67 12.09
C LEU A 25 -17.03 -9.18 11.56
N ALA A 26 -18.14 -9.79 11.98
CA ALA A 26 -19.48 -9.33 11.68
C ALA A 26 -19.79 -8.00 12.39
N ASP A 27 -19.45 -7.89 13.68
CA ASP A 27 -19.69 -6.70 14.50
C ASP A 27 -18.96 -5.46 13.98
N ILE A 28 -17.71 -5.61 13.53
CA ILE A 28 -16.94 -4.50 12.93
C ILE A 28 -17.31 -4.24 11.47
N GLY A 29 -18.12 -5.10 10.84
CA GLY A 29 -18.50 -5.04 9.43
C GLY A 29 -19.03 -3.66 9.01
N PRO A 30 -20.04 -3.11 9.71
CA PRO A 30 -20.58 -1.77 9.43
C PRO A 30 -19.56 -0.63 9.62
N VAL A 31 -18.53 -0.82 10.45
CA VAL A 31 -17.50 0.20 10.66
C VAL A 31 -16.51 0.22 9.50
N ARG A 32 -16.06 -0.96 9.06
CA ARG A 32 -15.08 -1.06 7.97
C ARG A 32 -15.70 -1.04 6.57
N TYR A 33 -17.01 -1.26 6.44
CA TYR A 33 -17.78 -1.18 5.21
C TYR A 33 -19.07 -0.37 5.46
N PRO A 34 -18.97 0.97 5.66
CA PRO A 34 -20.11 1.79 6.05
C PRO A 34 -21.23 1.75 4.99
N PRO A 35 -22.50 1.56 5.38
CA PRO A 35 -23.63 1.66 4.46
C PRO A 35 -23.63 3.03 3.76
N GLY A 36 -23.77 3.04 2.43
CA GLY A 36 -23.71 4.27 1.63
C GLY A 36 -22.30 4.83 1.41
N GLY A 37 -21.25 4.16 1.91
CA GLY A 37 -19.87 4.59 1.72
C GLY A 37 -19.45 5.78 2.59
N LEU A 38 -18.40 6.47 2.15
CA LEU A 38 -17.89 7.65 2.85
C LEU A 38 -18.57 8.93 2.38
N THR A 39 -18.75 9.88 3.29
CA THR A 39 -19.09 11.27 2.95
C THR A 39 -17.87 12.00 2.38
N ALA A 40 -18.09 13.09 1.65
CA ALA A 40 -17.01 13.94 1.12
C ALA A 40 -16.10 14.51 2.23
N GLU A 41 -16.66 14.80 3.39
CA GLU A 41 -15.92 15.25 4.58
C GLU A 41 -14.99 14.16 5.10
N GLN A 42 -15.46 12.92 5.19
CA GLN A 42 -14.65 11.78 5.62
C GLN A 42 -13.53 11.48 4.63
N VAL A 43 -13.79 11.54 3.32
CA VAL A 43 -12.75 11.41 2.28
C VAL A 43 -11.67 12.49 2.46
N THR A 44 -12.08 13.73 2.70
CA THR A 44 -11.16 14.85 2.97
C THR A 44 -10.33 14.61 4.23
N GLU A 45 -10.93 14.09 5.30
CA GLU A 45 -10.24 13.75 6.54
C GLU A 45 -9.19 12.64 6.34
N ILE A 46 -9.51 11.60 5.57
CA ILE A 46 -8.57 10.53 5.19
C ILE A 46 -7.38 11.13 4.43
N ARG A 47 -7.64 11.96 3.41
CA ARG A 47 -6.58 12.60 2.61
C ARG A 47 -5.65 13.45 3.45
N ARG A 48 -6.22 14.27 4.36
CA ARG A 48 -5.46 15.09 5.30
C ARG A 48 -4.62 14.25 6.25
N THR A 49 -5.18 13.16 6.76
CA THR A 49 -4.46 12.24 7.66
C THR A 49 -3.28 11.59 6.94
N LYS A 50 -3.46 11.13 5.69
CA LYS A 50 -2.38 10.58 4.88
C LYS A 50 -1.25 11.59 4.67
N ALA A 51 -1.59 12.80 4.23
CA ALA A 51 -0.62 13.85 3.99
C ALA A 51 0.16 14.21 5.26
N ARG A 52 -0.51 14.26 6.42
CA ARG A 52 0.15 14.46 7.72
C ARG A 52 1.09 13.32 8.06
N VAL A 53 0.68 12.06 7.89
CA VAL A 53 1.52 10.89 8.14
C VAL A 53 2.77 10.93 7.27
N GLU A 54 2.64 11.25 5.98
CA GLU A 54 3.78 11.40 5.07
C GLU A 54 4.75 12.50 5.53
N ASN A 55 4.23 13.67 5.92
CA ASN A 55 5.05 14.81 6.33
C ASN A 55 5.74 14.62 7.69
N GLU A 56 5.08 13.98 8.66
CA GLU A 56 5.57 13.86 10.03
C GLU A 56 6.43 12.62 10.28
N ARG A 57 6.22 11.53 9.54
CA ARG A 57 6.86 10.23 9.80
C ARG A 57 8.06 9.95 8.89
N LEU A 58 8.24 10.71 7.82
CA LEU A 58 9.43 10.61 7.00
C LEU A 58 10.65 11.20 7.75
N PRO A 59 11.76 10.47 7.92
CA PRO A 59 12.92 11.00 8.61
C PRO A 59 13.46 12.27 7.92
N ARG A 60 13.91 13.26 8.70
CA ARG A 60 14.52 14.47 8.14
C ARG A 60 15.73 14.10 7.28
N GLY A 61 15.76 14.61 6.04
CA GLY A 61 16.84 14.33 5.08
C GLY A 61 16.73 12.98 4.38
N ALA A 62 15.70 12.17 4.64
CA ALA A 62 15.44 10.97 3.85
C ALA A 62 15.01 11.34 2.42
N ASP A 63 15.46 10.56 1.44
CA ASP A 63 14.97 10.64 0.07
C ASP A 63 13.58 9.97 -0.02
N PRO A 64 12.49 10.74 -0.24
CA PRO A 64 11.15 10.17 -0.35
C PRO A 64 11.00 9.20 -1.53
N GLY A 65 11.89 9.27 -2.53
CA GLY A 65 11.92 8.36 -3.66
C GLY A 65 12.53 7.00 -3.33
N LEU A 66 13.18 6.83 -2.17
CA LEU A 66 13.80 5.59 -1.71
C LEU A 66 13.12 4.96 -0.49
N GLU A 67 12.23 5.71 0.18
CA GLU A 67 11.45 5.22 1.32
C GLU A 67 10.38 4.21 0.88
N LEU A 68 10.48 2.97 1.37
CA LEU A 68 9.72 1.82 0.86
C LEU A 68 8.25 1.87 1.28
N LYS A 69 7.98 2.34 2.50
CA LYS A 69 6.62 2.38 3.05
C LYS A 69 5.99 3.76 2.89
N LEU A 70 6.67 4.79 3.40
CA LEU A 70 6.13 6.14 3.49
C LEU A 70 6.58 7.06 2.35
N GLY A 71 7.43 6.55 1.45
CA GLY A 71 7.86 7.28 0.28
C GLY A 71 6.78 7.35 -0.81
N ARG A 72 7.05 8.16 -1.83
CA ARG A 72 6.13 8.39 -2.96
C ARG A 72 5.98 7.11 -3.77
N GLY A 73 4.74 6.68 -4.01
CA GLY A 73 4.41 5.41 -4.66
C GLY A 73 4.86 4.18 -3.86
N GLY A 74 5.16 4.35 -2.57
CA GLY A 74 5.52 3.27 -1.67
C GLY A 74 4.32 2.45 -1.20
N LEU A 75 4.55 1.54 -0.25
CA LEU A 75 3.53 0.63 0.23
C LEU A 75 2.30 1.35 0.82
N ALA A 76 2.51 2.42 1.60
CA ALA A 76 1.40 3.15 2.21
C ALA A 76 0.55 3.86 1.15
N ASP A 77 1.16 4.38 0.09
CA ASP A 77 0.45 5.00 -1.03
C ASP A 77 -0.55 4.04 -1.68
N VAL A 78 -0.09 2.83 -2.00
CA VAL A 78 -0.94 1.79 -2.60
C VAL A 78 -2.01 1.33 -1.60
N GLU A 79 -1.62 1.05 -0.35
CA GLU A 79 -2.56 0.57 0.68
C GLU A 79 -3.67 1.57 0.95
N TRP A 80 -3.36 2.86 1.12
CA TRP A 80 -4.35 3.89 1.41
C TRP A 80 -5.27 4.15 0.22
N THR A 81 -4.74 4.08 -1.01
CA THR A 81 -5.56 4.18 -2.23
C THR A 81 -6.60 3.07 -2.29
N VAL A 82 -6.17 1.82 -2.06
CA VAL A 82 -7.08 0.67 -2.04
C VAL A 82 -8.06 0.76 -0.87
N GLN A 83 -7.62 1.16 0.34
CA GLN A 83 -8.50 1.31 1.49
C GLN A 83 -9.56 2.38 1.28
N LEU A 84 -9.21 3.50 0.62
CA LEU A 84 -10.18 4.54 0.28
C LEU A 84 -11.28 3.98 -0.63
N LEU A 85 -10.90 3.26 -1.70
CA LEU A 85 -11.85 2.59 -2.60
C LEU A 85 -12.74 1.59 -1.84
N GLN A 86 -12.17 0.82 -0.90
CA GLN A 86 -12.94 -0.09 -0.06
C GLN A 86 -13.96 0.65 0.81
N LEU A 87 -13.55 1.72 1.50
CA LEU A 87 -14.46 2.48 2.36
C LEU A 87 -15.57 3.18 1.57
N GLN A 88 -15.30 3.61 0.34
CA GLN A 88 -16.29 4.24 -0.52
C GLN A 88 -17.27 3.21 -1.10
N HIS A 89 -16.80 2.04 -1.55
CA HIS A 89 -17.58 1.19 -2.46
C HIS A 89 -17.85 -0.23 -1.96
N ALA A 90 -17.20 -0.71 -0.89
CA ALA A 90 -17.38 -2.10 -0.44
C ALA A 90 -18.79 -2.39 0.11
N HIS A 91 -19.58 -1.36 0.38
CA HIS A 91 -20.99 -1.52 0.73
C HIS A 91 -21.80 -2.08 -0.46
N GLU A 92 -21.47 -1.72 -1.69
CA GLU A 92 -22.11 -2.19 -2.95
C GLU A 92 -21.31 -3.27 -3.68
N VAL A 93 -19.99 -3.32 -3.51
CA VAL A 93 -19.09 -4.26 -4.21
C VAL A 93 -18.54 -5.29 -3.22
N PRO A 94 -19.15 -6.49 -3.10
CA PRO A 94 -18.71 -7.51 -2.13
C PRO A 94 -17.25 -7.94 -2.32
N GLY A 95 -16.72 -7.92 -3.55
CA GLY A 95 -15.32 -8.26 -3.83
C GLY A 95 -14.31 -7.37 -3.11
N LEU A 96 -14.68 -6.13 -2.76
CA LEU A 96 -13.86 -5.22 -1.96
C LEU A 96 -13.86 -5.59 -0.47
N ARG A 97 -14.70 -6.51 0.01
CA ARG A 97 -14.76 -6.92 1.42
C ARG A 97 -13.67 -7.93 1.78
N THR A 98 -12.40 -7.54 1.59
CA THR A 98 -11.24 -8.37 1.86
C THR A 98 -10.15 -7.59 2.61
N PRO A 99 -9.42 -8.22 3.54
CA PRO A 99 -8.32 -7.55 4.24
C PRO A 99 -7.03 -7.46 3.41
N ARG A 100 -7.01 -8.03 2.20
CA ARG A 100 -5.80 -8.13 1.36
C ARG A 100 -5.80 -7.03 0.29
N THR A 101 -4.70 -6.29 0.19
CA THR A 101 -4.56 -5.15 -0.75
C THR A 101 -4.72 -5.56 -2.22
N LEU A 102 -3.98 -6.56 -2.70
CA LEU A 102 -4.04 -6.94 -4.14
C LEU A 102 -5.40 -7.52 -4.56
N PRO A 103 -6.05 -8.42 -3.79
CA PRO A 103 -7.41 -8.85 -4.10
C PRO A 103 -8.43 -7.69 -4.13
N ALA A 104 -8.33 -6.73 -3.21
CA ALA A 104 -9.19 -5.54 -3.24
C ALA A 104 -8.90 -4.66 -4.46
N LEU A 105 -7.64 -4.51 -4.86
CA LEU A 105 -7.24 -3.81 -6.08
C LEU A 105 -7.87 -4.46 -7.33
N GLN A 106 -7.82 -5.79 -7.42
CA GLN A 106 -8.44 -6.55 -8.52
C GLN A 106 -9.97 -6.41 -8.52
N ALA A 107 -10.60 -6.44 -7.35
CA ALA A 107 -12.04 -6.23 -7.24
C ALA A 107 -12.45 -4.79 -7.61
N ALA A 108 -11.61 -3.79 -7.36
CA ALA A 108 -11.86 -2.42 -7.79
C ALA A 108 -11.86 -2.31 -9.33
N VAL A 109 -10.92 -2.97 -10.00
CA VAL A 109 -10.90 -3.05 -11.48
C VAL A 109 -12.13 -3.76 -12.02
N ALA A 110 -12.49 -4.92 -11.45
CA ALA A 110 -13.64 -5.69 -11.91
C ALA A 110 -14.98 -4.94 -11.73
N ALA A 111 -15.01 -3.90 -10.90
CA ALA A 111 -16.16 -3.03 -10.67
C ALA A 111 -16.01 -1.65 -11.36
N ASP A 112 -15.05 -1.49 -12.27
CA ASP A 112 -14.77 -0.24 -13.00
C ASP A 112 -14.46 0.98 -12.10
N LEU A 113 -14.02 0.74 -10.86
CA LEU A 113 -13.63 1.78 -9.90
C LEU A 113 -12.17 2.24 -10.09
N LEU A 114 -11.40 1.46 -10.86
CA LEU A 114 -10.01 1.73 -11.21
C LEU A 114 -9.71 1.13 -12.58
N ASP A 115 -9.03 1.88 -13.44
CA ASP A 115 -8.56 1.36 -14.72
C ASP A 115 -7.50 0.27 -14.57
N GLN A 116 -7.51 -0.68 -15.50
CA GLN A 116 -6.58 -1.81 -15.54
C GLN A 116 -5.11 -1.36 -15.52
N ASP A 117 -4.76 -0.31 -16.28
CA ASP A 117 -3.39 0.21 -16.35
C ASP A 117 -2.94 0.78 -14.99
N GLY A 118 -3.81 1.56 -14.34
CA GLY A 118 -3.58 2.07 -12.99
C GLY A 118 -3.36 0.94 -11.97
N ALA A 119 -4.15 -0.13 -12.05
CA ALA A 119 -3.99 -1.29 -11.18
C ALA A 119 -2.66 -2.03 -11.42
N ILE A 120 -2.23 -2.18 -12.68
CA ILE A 120 -0.94 -2.79 -13.02
C ILE A 120 0.21 -2.00 -12.37
N GLU A 121 0.19 -0.67 -12.47
CA GLU A 121 1.25 0.18 -11.90
C GLU A 121 1.26 0.13 -10.35
N LEU A 122 0.09 0.15 -9.71
CA LEU A 122 -0.01 0.00 -8.25
C LEU A 122 0.45 -1.39 -7.77
N GLU A 123 0.07 -2.46 -8.47
CA GLU A 123 0.48 -3.82 -8.16
C GLU A 123 2.00 -3.99 -8.32
N ALA A 124 2.58 -3.46 -9.40
CA ALA A 124 4.01 -3.49 -9.65
C ALA A 124 4.79 -2.83 -8.50
N ALA A 125 4.38 -1.63 -8.08
CA ALA A 125 5.00 -0.94 -6.97
C ALA A 125 4.85 -1.69 -5.64
N TRP A 126 3.65 -2.19 -5.32
CA TRP A 126 3.39 -2.95 -4.11
C TRP A 126 4.29 -4.19 -4.01
N ARG A 127 4.37 -4.97 -5.10
CA ARG A 127 5.18 -6.19 -5.15
C ARG A 127 6.66 -5.85 -5.10
N LEU A 128 7.12 -4.86 -5.86
CA LEU A 128 8.53 -4.49 -5.89
C LEU A 128 8.99 -3.98 -4.51
N ALA A 129 8.30 -3.00 -3.92
CA ALA A 129 8.64 -2.47 -2.61
C ALA A 129 8.60 -3.54 -1.51
N SER A 130 7.63 -4.47 -1.56
CA SER A 130 7.56 -5.61 -0.64
C SER A 130 8.77 -6.54 -0.79
N ARG A 131 9.14 -6.86 -2.03
CA ARG A 131 10.32 -7.69 -2.33
C ARG A 131 11.61 -7.00 -1.90
N VAL A 132 11.77 -5.70 -2.16
CA VAL A 132 12.92 -4.91 -1.69
C VAL A 132 13.03 -4.94 -0.18
N ARG A 133 11.93 -4.69 0.55
CA ARG A 133 11.92 -4.71 2.01
C ARG A 133 12.35 -6.07 2.57
N ASN A 134 11.86 -7.16 1.99
CA ASN A 134 12.24 -8.52 2.40
C ASN A 134 13.71 -8.81 2.06
N ALA A 135 14.17 -8.40 0.88
CA ALA A 135 15.58 -8.55 0.47
C ALA A 135 16.54 -7.81 1.40
N LEU A 136 16.17 -6.60 1.86
CA LEU A 136 16.97 -5.83 2.80
C LEU A 136 17.13 -6.54 4.14
N VAL A 137 16.10 -7.22 4.64
CA VAL A 137 16.22 -8.03 5.86
C VAL A 137 17.24 -9.16 5.65
N LEU A 138 17.20 -9.85 4.52
CA LEU A 138 18.12 -10.94 4.20
C LEU A 138 19.57 -10.45 4.04
N VAL A 139 19.77 -9.31 3.40
CA VAL A 139 21.11 -8.74 3.14
C VAL A 139 21.72 -8.12 4.40
N ARG A 140 20.90 -7.47 5.23
CA ARG A 140 21.38 -6.68 6.38
C ARG A 140 21.26 -7.40 7.72
N GLY A 141 20.49 -8.48 7.78
CA GLY A 141 20.10 -9.15 9.03
C GLY A 141 19.13 -8.34 9.90
N ARG A 142 18.63 -7.19 9.42
CA ARG A 142 17.70 -6.32 10.15
C ARG A 142 16.77 -5.55 9.22
N PRO A 143 15.57 -5.14 9.68
CA PRO A 143 14.66 -4.31 8.90
C PRO A 143 15.27 -2.98 8.48
N ALA A 144 14.82 -2.48 7.34
CA ALA A 144 15.16 -1.17 6.80
C ALA A 144 13.90 -0.51 6.23
N THR A 145 13.81 0.82 6.36
CA THR A 145 12.67 1.61 5.85
C THR A 145 12.92 2.14 4.44
N ALA A 146 14.18 2.41 4.10
CA ALA A 146 14.60 2.92 2.80
C ALA A 146 15.53 1.96 2.05
N LEU A 147 15.47 2.03 0.72
CA LEU A 147 16.45 1.42 -0.17
C LEU A 147 17.77 2.23 -0.14
N PRO A 148 18.94 1.59 0.05
CA PRO A 148 20.23 2.28 -0.04
C PRO A 148 20.47 2.83 -1.46
N ALA A 149 20.97 4.06 -1.56
CA ALA A 149 21.23 4.68 -2.86
C ALA A 149 22.46 4.11 -3.59
N SER A 150 23.37 3.44 -2.86
CA SER A 150 24.60 2.88 -3.41
C SER A 150 25.21 1.81 -2.49
N GLY A 151 26.33 1.21 -2.93
CA GLY A 151 27.16 0.35 -2.09
C GLY A 151 26.73 -1.11 -2.04
N ARG A 152 27.35 -1.86 -1.12
CA ARG A 152 27.23 -3.32 -1.04
C ARG A 152 25.81 -3.78 -0.69
N GLU A 153 25.08 -3.03 0.14
CA GLU A 153 23.70 -3.36 0.48
C GLU A 153 22.79 -3.29 -0.76
N LEU A 154 22.88 -2.22 -1.55
CA LEU A 154 22.12 -2.08 -2.81
C LEU A 154 22.48 -3.20 -3.80
N ALA A 155 23.77 -3.50 -3.98
CA ALA A 155 24.23 -4.57 -4.84
C ALA A 155 23.71 -5.95 -4.38
N GLY A 156 23.68 -6.20 -3.06
CA GLY A 156 23.11 -7.42 -2.49
C GLY A 156 21.61 -7.57 -2.78
N VAL A 157 20.84 -6.51 -2.56
CA VAL A 157 19.39 -6.48 -2.83
C VAL A 157 19.12 -6.68 -4.32
N SER A 158 19.82 -5.93 -5.19
CA SER A 158 19.71 -6.04 -6.64
C SER A 158 19.91 -7.48 -7.11
N ARG A 159 21.01 -8.14 -6.67
CA ARG A 159 21.27 -9.55 -7.01
C ARG A 159 20.19 -10.50 -6.48
N LEU A 160 19.73 -10.32 -5.24
CA LEU A 160 18.69 -11.18 -4.66
C LEU A 160 17.37 -11.07 -5.43
N LEU A 161 17.09 -9.91 -6.04
CA LEU A 161 15.90 -9.69 -6.84
C LEU A 161 16.02 -10.16 -8.29
N GLY A 162 17.17 -10.74 -8.67
CA GLY A 162 17.40 -11.38 -9.96
C GLY A 162 18.18 -10.53 -10.96
N TYR A 163 18.69 -9.35 -10.56
CA TYR A 163 19.51 -8.53 -11.45
C TYR A 163 20.94 -9.10 -11.56
N PRO A 164 21.59 -8.98 -12.72
CA PRO A 164 22.99 -9.36 -12.89
C PRO A 164 23.94 -8.60 -11.95
N ALA A 165 25.12 -9.17 -11.71
CA ALA A 165 26.17 -8.46 -10.98
C ALA A 165 26.57 -7.17 -11.73
N GLY A 166 26.62 -6.05 -11.02
CA GLY A 166 26.91 -4.74 -11.60
C GLY A 166 25.68 -3.94 -12.05
N ALA A 167 24.50 -4.57 -12.14
CA ALA A 167 23.26 -3.93 -12.60
C ALA A 167 22.48 -3.22 -11.47
N GLN A 168 23.14 -2.84 -10.37
CA GLN A 168 22.48 -2.13 -9.26
C GLN A 168 21.95 -0.75 -9.64
N GLY A 169 22.54 -0.10 -10.67
CA GLY A 169 22.04 1.16 -11.22
C GLY A 169 20.69 0.96 -11.91
N ASP A 170 20.62 0.00 -12.82
CA ASP A 170 19.39 -0.35 -13.55
C ASP A 170 18.26 -0.73 -12.58
N PHE A 171 18.57 -1.53 -11.56
CA PHE A 171 17.61 -1.86 -10.50
C PHE A 171 17.07 -0.61 -9.78
N LEU A 172 17.94 0.34 -9.45
CA LEU A 172 17.55 1.57 -8.77
C LEU A 172 16.66 2.45 -9.66
N ASP A 173 16.97 2.52 -10.95
CA ASP A 173 16.19 3.26 -11.93
C ASP A 173 14.82 2.61 -12.18
N ASP A 174 14.77 1.29 -12.24
CA ASP A 174 13.54 0.50 -12.32
C ASP A 174 12.66 0.72 -11.10
N TYR A 175 13.25 0.70 -9.90
CA TYR A 175 12.55 1.01 -8.66
C TYR A 175 11.94 2.42 -8.69
N ARG A 176 12.75 3.44 -9.00
CA ARG A 176 12.29 4.83 -9.09
C ARG A 176 11.25 5.07 -10.18
N ARG A 177 11.34 4.36 -11.30
CA ARG A 177 10.36 4.43 -12.38
C ARG A 177 9.03 3.83 -11.93
N THR A 178 9.06 2.65 -11.31
CA THR A 178 7.87 1.95 -10.82
C THR A 178 7.13 2.77 -9.76
N THR A 179 7.86 3.30 -8.76
CA THR A 179 7.23 4.10 -7.70
C THR A 179 6.69 5.43 -8.22
N ARG A 180 7.36 6.10 -9.17
CA ARG A 180 6.81 7.30 -9.81
C ARG A 180 5.50 7.04 -10.54
N ARG A 181 5.41 5.95 -11.32
CA ARG A 181 4.17 5.60 -12.03
C ARG A 181 3.03 5.29 -11.08
N ALA A 182 3.29 4.51 -10.03
CA ALA A 182 2.31 4.28 -8.97
C ALA A 182 1.88 5.58 -8.30
N ARG A 183 2.81 6.51 -8.03
CA ARG A 183 2.45 7.82 -7.48
C ARG A 183 1.52 8.61 -8.40
N THR A 184 1.73 8.59 -9.72
CA THR A 184 0.82 9.24 -10.67
C THR A 184 -0.61 8.70 -10.56
N VAL A 185 -0.77 7.38 -10.39
CA VAL A 185 -2.09 6.76 -10.14
C VAL A 185 -2.67 7.22 -8.80
N VAL A 186 -1.86 7.26 -7.74
CA VAL A 186 -2.28 7.72 -6.41
C VAL A 186 -2.75 9.18 -6.45
N GLU A 187 -2.06 10.08 -7.15
CA GLU A 187 -2.51 11.47 -7.31
C GLU A 187 -3.90 11.55 -7.96
N ARG A 188 -4.12 10.77 -9.02
CA ARG A 188 -5.39 10.72 -9.74
C ARG A 188 -6.53 10.10 -8.94
N VAL A 189 -6.26 9.03 -8.19
CA VAL A 189 -7.32 8.21 -7.56
C VAL A 189 -7.54 8.63 -6.11
N PHE A 190 -6.46 8.86 -5.37
CA PHE A 190 -6.55 9.15 -3.95
C PHE A 190 -6.67 10.65 -3.66
N TYR A 191 -6.05 11.54 -4.44
CA TYR A 191 -5.99 12.98 -4.12
C TYR A 191 -6.89 13.88 -4.98
N ALA A 192 -7.34 13.45 -6.16
CA ALA A 192 -8.29 14.19 -7.01
C ALA A 192 -9.63 14.42 -6.31
#